data_AF-M6CVF7-F1
#
_entry.id   AF-M6CVF7-F1
#
_cell.length_a   1.000
_cell.length_b   1.000
_cell.length_c   1.000
_cell.angle_alpha   90.00
_cell.angle_beta   90.00
_cell.angle_gamma   90.00
#
_symmetry.space_group_name_H-M   'P 1'
#
loop_
_entity.id
_entity.type
_entity.pdbx_description
1 polymer ?
#
loop_
_entity_poly.entity_id
_entity_poly.type
_entity_poly.pdbx_seq_one_letter_code
_entity_poly.pdbx_strand_id
1 'polypeptide(L)'
;MEEKLNSFIEAKQYRDSNFRLSDLSLHLGISLHQTSCYLNQHKGISFNDFINHFRIEEAKRIILKSNHNINLNDIALASGFNSYTSFHRSFKKITGISPSRFGKASGGAP
;
A
#
# COMPACT_ATOMS: atom_id res chain seq x y z
N MET A 1 -1.93 16.42 12.92
CA MET A 1 -2.38 15.07 12.52
C MET A 1 -1.89 14.73 11.12
N GLU A 2 -2.20 15.55 10.12
CA GLU A 2 -1.70 15.38 8.74
C GLU A 2 -0.16 15.34 8.66
N GLU A 3 0.56 16.18 9.42
CA GLU A 3 2.03 16.15 9.46
C GLU A 3 2.61 14.79 9.92
N LYS A 4 2.03 14.19 10.96
CA LYS A 4 2.40 12.86 11.43
C LYS A 4 2.08 11.79 10.38
N LEU A 5 0.93 11.91 9.73
CA LEU A 5 0.56 11.01 8.64
C LEU A 5 1.54 11.09 7.47
N ASN A 6 1.98 12.29 7.11
CA ASN A 6 3.00 12.51 6.08
C ASN A 6 4.34 11.89 6.48
N SER A 7 4.78 12.09 7.72
CA SER A 7 6.00 11.45 8.25
C SER A 7 5.94 9.93 8.16
N PHE A 8 4.82 9.31 8.51
CA PHE A 8 4.58 7.87 8.33
C PHE A 8 4.72 7.41 6.86
N ILE A 9 4.17 8.19 5.92
CA ILE A 9 4.22 7.90 4.48
C ILE A 9 5.65 8.05 3.94
N GLU A 10 6.35 9.12 4.31
CA GLU A 10 7.72 9.41 3.89
C GLU A 10 8.70 8.35 4.40
N ALA A 11 8.55 7.92 5.66
CA ALA A 11 9.33 6.84 6.26
C ALA A 11 8.97 5.45 5.70
N LYS A 12 7.96 5.37 4.83
CA LYS A 12 7.46 4.12 4.22
C LYS A 12 7.11 3.03 5.23
N GLN A 13 6.62 3.42 6.39
CA GLN A 13 6.27 2.48 7.46
C GLN A 13 5.15 1.52 7.05
N TYR A 14 4.34 1.87 6.04
CA TYR A 14 3.37 0.96 5.41
C TYR A 14 3.99 -0.30 4.80
N ARG A 15 5.31 -0.36 4.56
CA ARG A 15 6.01 -1.56 4.09
C ARG A 15 6.16 -2.62 5.17
N ASP A 16 6.03 -2.27 6.44
CA ASP A 16 5.98 -3.26 7.51
C ASP A 16 4.65 -4.02 7.39
N SER A 17 4.75 -5.32 7.16
CA SER A 17 3.59 -6.19 6.99
C SER A 17 2.87 -6.50 8.31
N ASN A 18 3.53 -6.23 9.44
CA ASN A 18 2.96 -6.33 10.78
C ASN A 18 2.32 -5.03 11.27
N PHE A 19 2.41 -3.94 10.50
CA PHE A 19 1.83 -2.64 10.87
C PHE A 19 0.30 -2.73 10.95
N ARG A 20 -0.25 -2.32 12.10
CA ARG A 20 -1.66 -2.40 12.47
C ARG A 20 -2.24 -1.02 12.76
N LEU A 21 -3.56 -0.97 12.89
CA LEU A 21 -4.29 0.24 13.28
C LEU A 21 -3.81 0.78 14.64
N SER A 22 -3.40 -0.09 15.56
CA SER A 22 -2.81 0.30 16.85
C SER A 22 -1.54 1.11 16.67
N ASP A 23 -0.67 0.72 15.74
CA ASP A 23 0.60 1.41 15.50
C ASP A 23 0.34 2.80 14.89
N LEU A 24 -0.63 2.89 13.98
CA LEU A 24 -1.09 4.18 13.45
C LEU A 24 -1.66 5.08 14.56
N SER A 25 -2.45 4.52 15.48
CA SER A 25 -3.01 5.30 16.60
C SER A 25 -1.92 5.87 17.52
N LEU A 26 -0.91 5.07 17.83
CA LEU A 26 0.26 5.49 18.61
C LEU A 26 1.03 6.59 17.88
N HIS A 27 1.27 6.42 16.58
CA HIS A 27 1.97 7.41 15.77
C HIS A 27 1.22 8.74 15.74
N LEU A 28 -0.10 8.70 15.50
CA LEU A 28 -0.96 9.89 15.46
C LEU A 28 -1.13 10.55 16.83
N GLY A 29 -0.95 9.80 17.92
CA GLY A 29 -1.15 10.27 19.30
C GLY A 29 -2.63 10.40 19.67
N ILE A 30 -3.48 9.53 19.12
CA ILE A 30 -4.93 9.48 19.37
C ILE A 30 -5.34 8.04 19.68
N SER A 31 -6.54 7.84 20.21
CA SER A 31 -7.00 6.48 20.52
C SER A 31 -7.29 5.65 19.26
N LEU A 32 -7.27 4.33 19.38
CA LEU A 32 -7.60 3.40 18.28
C LEU A 32 -9.00 3.65 17.71
N HIS A 33 -9.96 4.00 18.59
CA HIS A 33 -11.30 4.39 18.19
C HIS A 33 -11.29 5.69 17.37
N GLN A 34 -10.56 6.72 17.82
CA GLN A 34 -10.41 7.97 17.08
C GLN A 34 -9.72 7.77 15.74
N THR A 35 -8.69 6.92 15.65
CA THR A 35 -8.04 6.59 14.37
C THR A 35 -9.00 5.91 13.41
N SER A 36 -9.75 4.91 13.89
CA SER A 36 -10.77 4.24 13.06
C SER A 36 -11.86 5.22 12.61
N CYS A 37 -12.33 6.08 13.51
CA CYS A 37 -13.30 7.11 13.22
C CYS A 37 -12.78 8.10 12.17
N TYR A 38 -11.54 8.58 12.32
CA TYR A 38 -10.90 9.47 11.36
C TYR A 38 -10.82 8.85 9.96
N LEU A 39 -10.35 7.60 9.84
CA LEU A 39 -10.25 6.94 8.54
C LEU A 39 -11.63 6.69 7.90
N ASN A 40 -12.59 6.16 8.68
CA ASN A 40 -13.89 5.82 8.14
C ASN A 40 -14.78 7.04 7.88
N GLN A 41 -14.85 8.00 8.82
CA GLN A 41 -15.77 9.14 8.74
C GLN A 41 -15.18 10.31 7.97
N HIS A 42 -13.89 10.60 8.13
CA HIS A 42 -13.27 11.75 7.45
C HIS A 42 -12.66 11.38 6.10
N LYS A 43 -12.07 10.18 5.96
CA LYS A 43 -11.44 9.75 4.69
C LYS A 43 -12.30 8.75 3.90
N GLY A 44 -13.39 8.22 4.48
CA GLY A 44 -14.29 7.28 3.79
C GLY A 44 -13.68 5.91 3.50
N ILE A 45 -12.60 5.53 4.21
CA ILE A 45 -11.83 4.31 3.91
C ILE A 45 -11.51 3.51 5.18
N SER A 46 -11.44 2.19 5.03
CA SER A 46 -10.95 1.33 6.11
C SER A 46 -9.43 1.47 6.28
N PHE A 47 -8.90 1.08 7.44
CA PHE A 47 -7.44 0.97 7.66
C PHE A 47 -6.75 0.10 6.60
N ASN A 48 -7.37 -1.02 6.25
CA ASN A 48 -6.83 -1.92 5.24
C ASN A 48 -6.77 -1.26 3.86
N ASP A 49 -7.80 -0.50 3.48
CA ASP A 49 -7.79 0.24 2.22
C ASP A 49 -6.74 1.36 2.24
N PHE A 50 -6.65 2.10 3.35
CA PHE A 50 -5.64 3.12 3.57
C PHE A 50 -4.23 2.56 3.37
N ILE A 51 -3.86 1.49 4.09
CA ILE A 51 -2.50 0.96 4.01
C ILE A 51 -2.22 0.32 2.65
N ASN A 52 -3.20 -0.43 2.11
CA ASN A 52 -3.03 -1.09 0.82
C ASN A 52 -2.88 -0.08 -0.32
N HIS A 53 -3.50 1.10 -0.24
CA HIS A 53 -3.28 2.16 -1.21
C HIS A 53 -1.79 2.51 -1.34
N PHE A 54 -1.12 2.84 -0.23
CA PHE A 54 0.31 3.17 -0.24
C PHE A 54 1.19 1.99 -0.65
N ARG A 55 0.85 0.77 -0.20
CA ARG A 55 1.58 -0.44 -0.61
C ARG A 55 1.49 -0.67 -2.13
N ILE A 56 0.32 -0.45 -2.74
CA ILE A 56 0.14 -0.60 -4.19
C ILE A 56 0.86 0.51 -4.96
N GLU A 57 0.84 1.75 -4.49
CA GLU A 57 1.62 2.84 -5.11
C GLU A 57 3.12 2.54 -5.09
N GLU A 58 3.64 2.01 -3.97
CA GLU A 58 5.03 1.60 -3.92
C GLU A 58 5.31 0.40 -4.84
N ALA A 59 4.40 -0.57 -4.96
CA ALA A 59 4.54 -1.69 -5.88
C ALA A 59 4.64 -1.21 -7.34
N LYS A 60 3.78 -0.28 -7.76
CA LYS A 60 3.85 0.35 -9.09
C LYS A 60 5.21 1.00 -9.30
N ARG A 61 5.71 1.75 -8.31
CA ARG A 61 7.01 2.42 -8.37
C ARG A 61 8.15 1.42 -8.54
N ILE A 62 8.14 0.29 -7.83
CA ILE A 62 9.15 -0.77 -7.96
C ILE A 62 9.06 -1.43 -9.34
N ILE A 63 7.86 -1.75 -9.82
CA ILE A 63 7.66 -2.34 -11.16
C ILE A 63 8.25 -1.44 -12.25
N LEU A 64 7.94 -0.14 -12.21
CA LEU A 64 8.45 0.82 -13.20
C LEU A 64 9.97 0.99 -13.09
N LYS A 65 10.53 1.07 -11.87
CA LYS A 65 11.97 1.22 -11.67
C LYS A 65 12.77 -0.02 -12.08
N SER A 66 12.18 -1.21 -11.98
CA SER A 66 12.82 -2.48 -12.34
C SER A 66 12.73 -2.81 -13.83
N ASN A 67 12.20 -1.89 -14.65
CA ASN A 67 11.95 -2.10 -16.07
C ASN A 67 11.27 -3.45 -16.34
N HIS A 68 10.30 -3.80 -15.49
CA HIS A 68 9.50 -5.03 -15.60
C HIS A 68 10.26 -6.36 -15.42
N ASN A 69 11.50 -6.33 -14.94
CA ASN A 69 12.37 -7.51 -14.84
C ASN A 69 12.44 -8.12 -13.42
N ILE A 70 11.47 -7.85 -12.55
CA ILE A 70 11.40 -8.39 -11.19
C ILE A 70 10.17 -9.29 -11.02
N ASN A 71 10.32 -10.33 -10.18
CA ASN A 71 9.25 -11.22 -9.77
C ASN A 71 8.17 -10.48 -8.97
N LEU A 72 6.90 -10.63 -9.38
CA LEU A 72 5.77 -9.96 -8.72
C LEU A 72 5.55 -10.41 -7.27
N ASN A 73 5.99 -11.62 -6.90
CA ASN A 73 5.97 -12.07 -5.50
C ASN A 73 6.95 -11.25 -4.67
N ASP A 74 8.16 -11.01 -5.17
CA ASP A 74 9.17 -10.21 -4.48
C ASP A 74 8.71 -8.76 -4.34
N ILE A 75 8.04 -8.20 -5.36
CA ILE A 75 7.42 -6.88 -5.29
C ILE A 75 6.33 -6.86 -4.21
N ALA A 76 5.47 -7.87 -4.15
CA ALA A 76 4.43 -7.95 -3.12
C ALA A 76 5.04 -7.88 -1.71
N LEU A 77 6.08 -8.66 -1.46
CA LEU A 77 6.80 -8.67 -0.17
C LEU A 77 7.49 -7.33 0.10
N ALA A 78 8.22 -6.79 -0.88
CA ALA A 78 8.94 -5.51 -0.75
C ALA A 78 8.00 -4.31 -0.54
N SER A 79 6.76 -4.41 -0.99
CA SER A 79 5.69 -3.43 -0.77
C SER A 79 4.93 -3.64 0.52
N GLY A 80 5.23 -4.67 1.32
CA GLY A 80 4.65 -4.91 2.65
C GLY A 80 3.43 -5.83 2.69
N PHE A 81 3.15 -6.58 1.62
CA PHE A 81 2.14 -7.65 1.67
C PHE A 81 2.73 -8.93 2.23
N ASN A 82 1.96 -9.65 3.04
CA ASN A 82 2.34 -10.99 3.55
C ASN A 82 2.10 -12.12 2.53
N SER A 83 1.37 -11.85 1.44
CA SER A 83 1.10 -12.86 0.42
C SER A 83 0.76 -12.24 -0.94
N TYR A 84 1.08 -12.99 -2.01
CA TYR A 84 0.74 -12.61 -3.37
C TYR A 84 -0.78 -12.52 -3.61
N THR A 85 -1.57 -13.41 -2.99
CA THR A 85 -3.03 -13.41 -3.15
C THR A 85 -3.65 -12.11 -2.65
N SER A 86 -3.21 -11.63 -1.47
CA SER A 86 -3.68 -10.36 -0.91
C SER A 86 -3.21 -9.18 -1.77
N PHE A 87 -1.94 -9.19 -2.20
CA PHE A 87 -1.40 -8.20 -3.13
C PHE A 87 -2.20 -8.13 -4.43
N HIS A 88 -2.42 -9.26 -5.10
CA HIS A 88 -3.12 -9.33 -6.37
C HIS A 88 -4.56 -8.78 -6.27
N ARG A 89 -5.29 -9.15 -5.20
CA ARG A 89 -6.65 -8.64 -4.95
C ARG A 89 -6.64 -7.13 -4.76
N SER A 90 -5.77 -6.60 -3.90
CA SER A 90 -5.66 -5.17 -3.65
C SER A 90 -5.20 -4.39 -4.88
N PHE A 91 -4.21 -4.91 -5.62
CA PHE A 91 -3.71 -4.29 -6.85
C PHE A 91 -4.82 -4.18 -7.88
N LYS A 92 -5.56 -5.27 -8.15
CA LYS A 92 -6.66 -5.25 -9.12
C LYS A 92 -7.80 -4.34 -8.66
N LYS A 93 -8.14 -4.32 -7.37
CA LYS A 93 -9.15 -3.43 -6.79
C LYS A 93 -8.80 -1.96 -7.02
N ILE A 94 -7.55 -1.58 -6.79
CA ILE A 94 -7.10 -0.17 -6.82
C ILE A 94 -6.77 0.29 -8.24
N THR A 95 -6.19 -0.57 -9.07
CA THR A 95 -5.70 -0.19 -10.42
C THR A 95 -6.62 -0.59 -11.56
N GLY A 96 -7.62 -1.45 -11.30
CA GLY A 96 -8.50 -2.02 -12.32
C GLY A 96 -7.88 -3.15 -13.15
N ILE A 97 -6.56 -3.38 -13.08
CA ILE A 97 -5.86 -4.42 -13.84
C ILE A 97 -5.01 -5.32 -12.95
N SER A 98 -4.63 -6.50 -13.44
CA SER A 98 -3.76 -7.40 -12.68
C SER A 98 -2.32 -6.88 -12.61
N PRO A 99 -1.55 -7.19 -11.55
CA PRO A 99 -0.14 -6.86 -11.45
C PRO A 99 0.68 -7.35 -12.65
N SER A 100 0.37 -8.55 -13.16
CA SER A 100 1.04 -9.11 -14.34
C SER A 100 0.75 -8.30 -15.61
N ARG A 101 -0.49 -7.84 -15.79
CA ARG A 101 -0.83 -6.97 -16.93
C ARG A 101 -0.15 -5.61 -16.80
N PHE A 102 -0.15 -5.00 -15.61
CA PHE A 102 0.57 -3.74 -15.36
C PHE A 102 2.07 -3.91 -15.60
N GLY A 103 2.66 -5.01 -15.15
CA GLY A 103 4.06 -5.36 -15.35
C GLY A 103 4.44 -5.70 -16.79
N LYS A 104 3.48 -5.92 -17.70
CA LYS A 104 3.76 -6.11 -19.15
C LYS A 104 3.45 -4.87 -19.97
N ALA A 105 2.41 -4.12 -19.58
CA ALA A 105 1.88 -3.00 -20.35
C ALA A 105 2.83 -1.80 -20.45
N SER A 106 3.78 -1.65 -19.52
CA SER A 106 4.82 -0.61 -19.58
C SER A 106 6.19 -1.10 -20.09
N GLY A 107 6.29 -2.39 -20.47
CA GLY A 107 7.49 -3.01 -21.03
C GLY A 107 7.42 -3.35 -22.53
N GLY A 108 6.46 -2.77 -23.27
CA GLY A 108 6.34 -3.04 -24.70
C GLY A 108 5.29 -2.18 -25.38
N ALA A 109 5.69 -0.99 -25.83
CA ALA A 109 5.30 -0.55 -27.17
C ALA A 109 6.49 -0.89 -28.10
N PRO A 110 6.27 -1.48 -29.28
CA PRO A 110 7.30 -1.47 -30.32
C PRO A 110 7.67 -0.04 -30.73
#